data_AF-D2Z7D4-F1
#
_entry.id   AF-D2Z7D4-F1
#
_cell.length_a   1.000
_cell.length_b   1.000
_cell.length_c   1.000
_cell.angle_alpha   90.00
_cell.angle_beta   90.00
_cell.angle_gamma   90.00
#
_symmetry.space_group_name_H-M   'P 1'
#
loop_
_entity.id
_entity.type
_entity.pdbx_description
1 polymer ?
#
loop_
_entity_poly.entity_id
_entity_poly.type
_entity_poly.pdbx_seq_one_letter_code
_entity_poly.pdbx_strand_id
1 'polypeptide(L)'
;MMRFHMKHVFLATCMALLICVGSALGAPTQKELKDTSLFLSNFTELGFMEIDVEEMSHPDSYPDLVRFGIQHNYINNFKSRVRQNKDNPGDTGELRIKAAYVEESVQKYFGIKIKADRSVDQSDPPYFFKGGYFSFFGADGEAPWYARVEEALSPKKGIWELRGEIYNADDPEDIFGTFNATIKEAMWGKKRTYVMVSMTSEYSPSN
;
A
#
# COMPACT_ATOMS: atom_id res chain seq x y z
N MET A 1 61.88 52.30 -17.66
CA MET A 1 62.05 51.51 -16.42
C MET A 1 60.67 50.97 -16.05
N MET A 2 60.49 49.63 -16.10
CA MET A 2 59.45 48.79 -15.47
C MET A 2 59.12 47.58 -16.37
N ARG A 3 59.60 46.40 -15.92
CA ARG A 3 59.20 45.06 -16.36
C ARG A 3 57.93 44.66 -15.60
N PHE A 4 56.99 43.92 -16.21
CA PHE A 4 56.15 42.88 -15.58
C PHE A 4 55.57 41.99 -16.71
N HIS A 5 56.14 40.81 -16.94
CA HIS A 5 55.73 39.48 -16.44
C HIS A 5 54.48 38.87 -17.12
N MET A 6 54.80 37.91 -17.98
CA MET A 6 53.96 36.92 -18.65
C MET A 6 53.27 35.99 -17.65
N LYS A 7 51.99 35.66 -17.87
CA LYS A 7 51.37 34.44 -17.37
C LYS A 7 50.52 33.81 -18.46
N HIS A 8 50.99 32.65 -18.95
CA HIS A 8 50.23 31.74 -19.78
C HIS A 8 49.09 31.14 -18.96
N VAL A 9 47.86 31.20 -19.48
CA VAL A 9 46.72 30.44 -18.95
C VAL A 9 46.50 29.28 -19.92
N PHE A 10 46.81 28.07 -19.45
CA PHE A 10 46.44 26.82 -20.10
C PHE A 10 44.92 26.63 -19.96
N LEU A 11 44.21 26.53 -21.08
CA LEU A 11 42.80 26.17 -21.12
C LEU A 11 42.71 24.64 -21.29
N ALA A 12 42.40 23.92 -20.20
CA ALA A 12 42.15 22.49 -20.24
C ALA A 12 40.65 22.24 -20.47
N THR A 13 40.32 21.73 -21.65
CA THR A 13 38.95 21.35 -22.04
C THR A 13 38.60 20.00 -21.39
N CYS A 14 37.84 20.00 -20.29
CA CYS A 14 37.25 18.79 -19.73
C CYS A 14 36.03 18.37 -20.56
N MET A 15 36.23 17.41 -21.46
CA MET A 15 35.17 16.70 -22.14
C MET A 15 34.53 15.71 -21.15
N ALA A 16 33.41 16.09 -20.55
CA ALA A 16 32.64 15.20 -19.68
C ALA A 16 31.92 14.15 -20.55
N LEU A 17 32.43 12.92 -20.54
CA LEU A 17 31.73 11.76 -21.06
C LEU A 17 30.51 11.49 -20.17
N LEU A 18 29.31 11.80 -20.67
CA LEU A 18 28.05 11.32 -20.09
C LEU A 18 27.92 9.83 -20.40
N ILE A 19 28.35 8.98 -19.47
CA ILE A 19 28.01 7.57 -19.49
C ILE A 19 26.56 7.46 -18.99
N CYS A 20 25.61 7.44 -19.91
CA CYS A 20 24.25 6.97 -19.63
C CYS A 20 24.32 5.46 -19.39
N VAL A 21 24.48 5.05 -18.13
CA VAL A 21 24.27 3.67 -17.74
C VAL A 21 22.76 3.43 -17.78
N GLY A 22 22.25 3.00 -18.94
CA GLY A 22 20.95 2.37 -19.03
C GLY A 22 21.02 1.07 -18.25
N SER A 23 20.47 1.04 -17.03
CA SER A 23 20.26 -0.20 -16.30
C SER A 23 19.36 -1.08 -17.16
N ALA A 24 19.92 -2.18 -17.67
CA ALA A 24 19.15 -3.28 -18.23
C ALA A 24 18.11 -3.71 -17.18
N LEU A 25 16.86 -3.81 -17.60
CA LEU A 25 15.76 -4.35 -16.80
C LEU A 25 16.05 -5.83 -16.55
N GLY A 26 16.80 -6.13 -15.50
CA GLY A 26 17.01 -7.49 -15.02
C GLY A 26 15.69 -8.09 -14.54
N ALA A 27 15.54 -9.41 -14.67
CA ALA A 27 14.43 -10.12 -14.05
C ALA A 27 14.39 -9.83 -12.54
N PRO A 28 13.21 -9.72 -11.92
CA PRO A 28 13.07 -9.47 -10.50
C PRO A 28 13.76 -10.56 -9.69
N THR A 29 14.43 -10.18 -8.62
CA THR A 29 15.02 -11.10 -7.66
C THR A 29 13.93 -11.79 -6.84
N GLN A 30 14.22 -12.98 -6.31
CA GLN A 30 13.33 -13.68 -5.38
C GLN A 30 12.97 -12.85 -4.14
N LYS A 31 13.88 -11.98 -3.70
CA LYS A 31 13.61 -11.06 -2.61
C LYS A 31 12.58 -9.99 -3.00
N GLU A 32 12.69 -9.42 -4.21
CA GLU A 32 11.72 -8.45 -4.70
C GLU A 32 10.34 -9.07 -4.83
N LEU A 33 10.23 -10.27 -5.42
CA LEU A 33 8.95 -11.00 -5.51
C LEU A 33 8.33 -11.23 -4.14
N LYS A 34 9.13 -11.64 -3.14
CA LYS A 34 8.65 -11.84 -1.76
C LYS A 34 8.21 -10.53 -1.10
N ASP A 35 8.98 -9.46 -1.27
CA ASP A 35 8.67 -8.15 -0.68
C ASP A 35 7.38 -7.57 -1.29
N THR A 36 7.18 -7.71 -2.61
CA THR A 36 5.95 -7.28 -3.28
C THR A 36 4.77 -8.17 -2.95
N SER A 37 4.97 -9.49 -2.80
CA SER A 37 3.92 -10.42 -2.31
C SER A 37 3.43 -10.00 -0.93
N LEU A 38 4.36 -9.76 0.00
CA LEU A 38 4.01 -9.29 1.34
C LEU A 38 3.29 -7.94 1.31
N PHE A 39 3.70 -7.03 0.42
CA PHE A 39 3.02 -5.76 0.26
C PHE A 39 1.56 -5.95 -0.20
N LEU A 40 1.33 -6.73 -1.26
CA LEU A 40 0.00 -7.00 -1.79
C LEU A 40 -0.90 -7.77 -0.80
N SER A 41 -0.33 -8.65 0.02
CA SER A 41 -1.10 -9.36 1.06
C SER A 41 -1.72 -8.43 2.12
N ASN A 42 -1.24 -7.19 2.29
CA ASN A 42 -1.89 -6.22 3.18
C ASN A 42 -3.29 -5.80 2.68
N PHE A 43 -3.61 -6.07 1.42
CA PHE A 43 -4.86 -5.71 0.77
C PHE A 43 -5.76 -6.96 0.63
N THR A 44 -5.21 -8.05 0.11
CA THR A 44 -5.98 -9.29 -0.11
C THR A 44 -6.43 -9.93 1.20
N GLU A 45 -5.66 -9.78 2.29
CA GLU A 45 -6.05 -10.22 3.65
C GLU A 45 -7.35 -9.55 4.12
N LEU A 46 -7.66 -8.37 3.56
CA LEU A 46 -8.83 -7.56 3.89
C LEU A 46 -9.93 -7.65 2.81
N GLY A 47 -9.79 -8.59 1.87
CA GLY A 47 -10.72 -8.78 0.75
C GLY A 47 -10.65 -7.71 -0.33
N PHE A 48 -9.61 -6.87 -0.36
CA PHE A 48 -9.43 -5.88 -1.44
C PHE A 48 -8.77 -6.55 -2.64
N MET A 49 -9.60 -7.16 -3.50
CA MET A 49 -9.17 -7.84 -4.72
C MET A 49 -9.30 -6.96 -5.98
N GLU A 50 -10.15 -5.93 -5.91
CA GLU A 50 -10.34 -4.90 -6.93
C GLU A 50 -10.00 -3.55 -6.33
N ILE A 51 -8.99 -2.87 -6.88
CA ILE A 51 -8.50 -1.58 -6.41
C ILE A 51 -8.22 -0.70 -7.62
N ASP A 52 -8.83 0.48 -7.63
CA ASP A 52 -8.41 1.62 -8.43
C ASP A 52 -8.20 2.80 -7.48
N VAL A 53 -6.93 3.18 -7.26
CA VAL A 53 -6.59 4.23 -6.29
C VAL A 53 -7.03 5.60 -6.77
N GLU A 54 -7.12 5.84 -8.08
CA GLU A 54 -7.66 7.09 -8.62
C GLU A 54 -9.15 7.18 -8.28
N GLU A 55 -9.91 6.12 -8.52
CA GLU A 55 -11.35 6.07 -8.21
C GLU A 55 -11.61 6.18 -6.70
N MET A 56 -10.88 5.41 -5.88
CA MET A 56 -11.00 5.43 -4.42
C MET A 56 -10.61 6.79 -3.81
N SER A 57 -9.84 7.61 -4.53
CA SER A 57 -9.46 8.96 -4.09
C SER A 57 -10.58 9.99 -4.25
N HIS A 58 -11.69 9.64 -4.90
CA HIS A 58 -12.86 10.52 -4.92
C HIS A 58 -13.51 10.61 -3.53
N PRO A 59 -13.95 11.81 -3.10
CA PRO A 59 -14.55 11.99 -1.77
C PRO A 59 -15.76 11.10 -1.44
N ASP A 60 -16.44 10.60 -2.47
CA ASP A 60 -17.59 9.69 -2.36
C ASP A 60 -17.15 8.22 -2.19
N SER A 61 -15.95 7.87 -2.64
CA SER A 61 -15.31 6.54 -2.53
C SER A 61 -14.38 6.41 -1.30
N TYR A 62 -14.24 7.48 -0.51
CA TYR A 62 -13.51 7.48 0.77
C TYR A 62 -13.90 6.39 1.78
N PRO A 63 -15.16 5.88 1.84
CA PRO A 63 -15.54 4.75 2.68
C PRO A 63 -14.58 3.56 2.60
N ASP A 64 -14.11 3.17 1.41
CA ASP A 64 -13.24 2.01 1.27
C ASP A 64 -11.83 2.23 1.80
N LEU A 65 -11.30 3.44 1.64
CA LEU A 65 -10.01 3.83 2.23
C LEU A 65 -10.10 3.83 3.77
N VAL A 66 -11.21 4.31 4.34
CA VAL A 66 -11.45 4.26 5.78
C VAL A 66 -11.60 2.82 6.27
N ARG A 67 -12.37 1.98 5.56
CA ARG A 67 -12.51 0.55 5.85
C ARG A 67 -11.16 -0.15 5.87
N PHE A 68 -10.34 0.04 4.83
CA PHE A 68 -8.97 -0.47 4.79
C PHE A 68 -8.19 -0.04 6.01
N GLY A 69 -8.18 1.27 6.31
CA GLY A 69 -7.40 1.80 7.42
C GLY A 69 -7.84 1.25 8.78
N ILE A 70 -9.13 1.00 8.99
CA ILE A 70 -9.62 0.39 10.24
C ILE A 70 -9.25 -1.10 10.29
N GLN A 71 -9.60 -1.88 9.25
CA GLN A 71 -9.37 -3.33 9.22
C GLN A 71 -7.88 -3.68 9.25
N HIS A 72 -7.04 -2.98 8.46
CA HIS A 72 -5.60 -3.16 8.50
C HIS A 72 -5.03 -2.94 9.90
N ASN A 73 -5.48 -1.90 10.61
CA ASN A 73 -5.02 -1.65 11.97
C ASN A 73 -5.58 -2.64 12.99
N TYR A 74 -6.81 -3.13 12.78
CA TYR A 74 -7.42 -4.16 13.60
C TYR A 74 -6.62 -5.46 13.54
N ILE A 75 -6.31 -5.95 12.33
CA ILE A 75 -5.59 -7.21 12.15
C ILE A 75 -4.09 -7.04 12.48
N ASN A 76 -3.43 -6.07 11.85
CA ASN A 76 -1.97 -6.00 11.87
C ASN A 76 -1.37 -5.14 13.00
N ASN A 77 -2.19 -4.31 13.66
CA ASN A 77 -1.71 -3.33 14.65
C ASN A 77 -2.59 -3.28 15.92
N PHE A 78 -3.34 -4.35 16.22
CA PHE A 78 -4.34 -4.38 17.29
C PHE A 78 -3.83 -3.78 18.61
N LYS A 79 -2.76 -4.37 19.15
CA LYS A 79 -2.20 -4.01 20.47
C LYS A 79 -1.76 -2.54 20.54
N SER A 80 -1.21 -2.00 19.44
CA SER A 80 -0.66 -0.64 19.43
C SER A 80 -1.72 0.43 19.15
N ARG A 81 -2.76 0.12 18.35
CA ARG A 81 -3.68 1.13 17.79
C ARG A 81 -5.15 0.97 18.16
N VAL A 82 -5.62 -0.25 18.44
CA VAL A 82 -7.02 -0.53 18.79
C VAL A 82 -7.20 -0.63 20.30
N ARG A 83 -8.32 -0.11 20.81
CA ARG A 83 -8.66 -0.12 22.24
C ARG A 83 -10.12 -0.54 22.42
N GLN A 84 -10.45 -0.97 23.63
CA GLN A 84 -11.85 -1.17 24.03
C GLN A 84 -12.63 0.15 23.99
N ASN A 85 -13.82 0.10 23.40
CA ASN A 85 -14.78 1.19 23.42
C ASN A 85 -15.55 1.16 24.74
N LYS A 86 -15.36 2.18 25.57
CA LYS A 86 -16.08 2.35 26.83
C LYS A 86 -17.36 3.18 26.67
N ASP A 87 -17.52 3.81 25.50
CA ASP A 87 -18.60 4.74 25.21
C ASP A 87 -19.67 4.00 24.38
N ASN A 88 -20.68 3.46 25.06
CA ASN A 88 -21.82 2.75 24.48
C ASN A 88 -21.47 1.60 23.50
N PRO A 89 -20.81 0.52 23.99
CA PRO A 89 -20.31 -0.55 23.13
C PRO A 89 -21.40 -1.38 22.44
N GLY A 90 -22.63 -1.41 22.97
CA GLY A 90 -23.72 -2.25 22.45
C GLY A 90 -24.27 -1.79 21.10
N ASP A 91 -24.28 -0.48 20.83
CA ASP A 91 -24.92 0.07 19.62
C ASP A 91 -23.93 0.37 18.49
N THR A 92 -22.65 0.58 18.83
CA THR A 92 -21.64 1.11 17.89
C THR A 92 -20.34 0.28 17.84
N GLY A 93 -20.27 -0.79 18.62
CA GLY A 93 -19.11 -1.68 18.68
C GLY A 93 -18.26 -1.53 19.93
N GLU A 94 -17.68 -2.65 20.35
CA GLU A 94 -16.84 -2.81 21.53
C GLU A 94 -15.39 -2.37 21.34
N LEU A 95 -14.97 -2.04 20.12
CA LEU A 95 -13.63 -1.57 19.80
C LEU A 95 -13.65 -0.14 19.29
N ARG A 96 -12.52 0.55 19.46
CA ARG A 96 -12.29 1.89 18.92
C ARG A 96 -10.87 2.11 18.43
N ILE A 97 -10.74 2.97 17.43
CA ILE A 97 -9.47 3.41 16.84
C ILE A 97 -9.48 4.93 16.60
N LYS A 98 -8.33 5.59 16.76
CA LYS A 98 -8.18 7.02 16.41
C LYS A 98 -8.23 7.20 14.90
N ALA A 99 -8.96 8.20 14.41
CA ALA A 99 -8.98 8.55 12.99
C ALA A 99 -7.58 8.83 12.43
N ALA A 100 -6.70 9.47 13.19
CA ALA A 100 -5.31 9.70 12.77
C ALA A 100 -4.54 8.40 12.42
N TYR A 101 -4.85 7.26 13.05
CA TYR A 101 -4.22 5.98 12.70
C TYR A 101 -4.80 5.37 11.41
N VAL A 102 -6.06 5.66 11.10
CA VAL A 102 -6.70 5.28 9.84
C VAL A 102 -6.08 6.09 8.71
N GLU A 103 -6.02 7.41 8.87
CA GLU A 103 -5.40 8.34 7.91
C GLU A 103 -3.92 8.00 7.65
N GLU A 104 -3.16 7.66 8.69
CA GLU A 104 -1.77 7.25 8.58
C GLU A 104 -1.62 5.98 7.72
N SER A 105 -2.47 4.97 7.93
CA SER A 105 -2.45 3.73 7.14
C SER A 105 -2.79 4.01 5.68
N VAL A 106 -3.81 4.81 5.41
CA VAL A 106 -4.18 5.18 4.04
C VAL A 106 -3.03 5.90 3.34
N GLN A 107 -2.39 6.85 4.02
CA GLN A 107 -1.24 7.54 3.47
C GLN A 107 -0.06 6.60 3.19
N LYS A 108 0.19 5.64 4.10
CA LYS A 108 1.28 4.68 3.96
C LYS A 108 1.08 3.73 2.78
N TYR A 109 -0.12 3.19 2.60
CA TYR A 109 -0.38 2.11 1.64
C TYR A 109 -0.90 2.58 0.29
N PHE A 110 -1.60 3.72 0.24
CA PHE A 110 -2.15 4.29 -0.99
C PHE A 110 -1.45 5.58 -1.42
N GLY A 111 -0.64 6.18 -0.56
CA GLY A 111 -0.01 7.48 -0.85
C GLY A 111 -1.00 8.67 -0.84
N ILE A 112 -2.25 8.44 -0.43
CA ILE A 112 -3.32 9.44 -0.41
C ILE A 112 -3.43 10.05 0.99
N LYS A 113 -3.63 11.38 1.05
CA LYS A 113 -4.06 12.05 2.27
C LYS A 113 -5.57 12.18 2.26
N ILE A 114 -6.22 11.59 3.26
CA ILE A 114 -7.65 11.74 3.49
C ILE A 114 -7.89 12.45 4.82
N LYS A 115 -9.14 12.87 5.03
CA LYS A 115 -9.65 13.29 6.34
C LYS A 115 -10.75 12.31 6.74
N ALA A 116 -10.51 11.54 7.79
CA ALA A 116 -11.44 10.53 8.28
C ALA A 116 -12.29 11.10 9.42
N ASP A 117 -13.34 11.85 9.07
CA ASP A 117 -14.14 12.65 10.00
C ASP A 117 -15.65 12.39 9.96
N ARG A 118 -16.07 11.28 9.36
CA ARG A 118 -17.47 10.85 9.25
C ARG A 118 -17.59 9.34 9.35
N SER A 119 -18.76 8.87 9.78
CA SER A 119 -19.08 7.44 9.84
C SER A 119 -19.04 6.81 8.45
N VAL A 120 -18.71 5.52 8.43
CA VAL A 120 -18.87 4.63 7.28
C VAL A 120 -19.85 3.56 7.72
N ASP A 121 -21.11 3.93 7.87
CA ASP A 121 -22.16 3.09 8.45
C ASP A 121 -22.95 2.28 7.41
N GLN A 122 -22.67 2.50 6.12
CA GLN A 122 -23.20 1.72 5.00
C GLN A 122 -22.26 0.57 4.59
N SER A 123 -21.09 0.41 5.23
CA SER A 123 -20.22 -0.74 4.99
C SER A 123 -20.62 -1.94 5.83
N ASP A 124 -20.15 -3.11 5.44
CA ASP A 124 -20.20 -4.32 6.27
C ASP A 124 -18.77 -4.74 6.67
N PRO A 125 -18.40 -4.69 7.96
CA PRO A 125 -19.19 -4.17 9.07
C PRO A 125 -19.27 -2.62 9.06
N PRO A 126 -20.23 -2.01 9.79
CA PRO A 126 -20.34 -0.55 9.89
C PRO A 126 -19.32 0.05 10.87
N TYR A 127 -18.86 1.28 10.57
CA TYR A 127 -17.90 2.03 11.37
C TYR A 127 -18.45 3.40 11.80
N PHE A 128 -18.54 3.65 13.11
CA PHE A 128 -19.20 4.85 13.65
C PHE A 128 -18.20 5.90 14.10
N PHE A 129 -18.24 7.11 13.54
CA PHE A 129 -17.32 8.18 13.90
C PHE A 129 -17.87 9.10 15.00
N LYS A 130 -17.11 9.28 16.08
CA LYS A 130 -17.41 10.25 17.14
C LYS A 130 -16.14 10.73 17.83
N GLY A 131 -16.01 12.05 17.98
CA GLY A 131 -14.95 12.66 18.80
C GLY A 131 -13.52 12.32 18.37
N GLY A 132 -13.27 12.09 17.08
CA GLY A 132 -11.95 11.72 16.55
C GLY A 132 -11.63 10.22 16.59
N TYR A 133 -12.62 9.39 16.89
CA TYR A 133 -12.49 7.94 16.93
C TYR A 133 -13.55 7.28 16.05
N PHE A 134 -13.21 6.12 15.50
CA PHE A 134 -14.17 5.17 14.97
C PHE A 134 -14.43 4.09 16.02
N SER A 135 -15.70 3.74 16.24
CA SER A 135 -16.12 2.56 16.98
C SER A 135 -16.62 1.48 16.02
N PHE A 136 -16.35 0.21 16.34
CA PHE A 136 -16.67 -0.93 15.49
C PHE A 136 -16.67 -2.26 16.26
N PHE A 137 -17.32 -3.26 15.68
CA PHE A 137 -17.31 -4.64 16.18
C PHE A 137 -16.10 -5.37 15.58
N GLY A 138 -15.39 -6.15 16.39
CA GLY A 138 -14.38 -7.08 15.91
C GLY A 138 -15.06 -8.19 15.10
N ALA A 139 -14.58 -8.41 13.88
CA ALA A 139 -14.99 -9.54 13.06
C ALA A 139 -13.77 -10.42 12.85
N ASP A 140 -13.75 -11.57 13.53
CA ASP A 140 -12.74 -12.61 13.38
C ASP A 140 -13.44 -13.86 12.84
N GLY A 141 -12.80 -14.59 11.91
CA GLY A 141 -13.28 -15.93 11.54
C GLY A 141 -13.15 -16.32 10.08
N GLU A 142 -12.89 -15.39 9.16
CA GLU A 142 -12.57 -15.73 7.77
C GLU A 142 -11.07 -16.00 7.63
N ALA A 143 -10.72 -17.06 6.88
CA ALA A 143 -9.34 -17.36 6.54
C ALA A 143 -8.78 -16.23 5.65
N PRO A 144 -7.58 -15.70 5.94
CA PRO A 144 -7.04 -14.60 5.16
C PRO A 144 -6.53 -15.09 3.81
N TRP A 145 -6.78 -14.30 2.77
CA TRP A 145 -6.24 -14.51 1.43
C TRP A 145 -4.93 -13.75 1.25
N TYR A 146 -3.88 -14.41 0.78
CA TYR A 146 -2.59 -13.79 0.52
C TYR A 146 -2.24 -13.77 -0.96
N ALA A 147 -1.45 -12.78 -1.35
CA ALA A 147 -0.93 -12.66 -2.70
C ALA A 147 0.43 -13.34 -2.83
N ARG A 148 0.63 -14.09 -3.90
CA ARG A 148 1.92 -14.62 -4.35
C ARG A 148 2.26 -13.99 -5.70
N VAL A 149 3.27 -13.14 -5.72
CA VAL A 149 3.79 -12.54 -6.96
C VAL A 149 4.73 -13.55 -7.63
N GLU A 150 4.42 -13.88 -8.87
CA GLU A 150 5.20 -14.81 -9.70
C GLU A 150 6.01 -14.05 -10.75
N GLU A 151 5.45 -12.95 -11.25
CA GLU A 151 6.09 -12.09 -12.25
C GLU A 151 6.05 -10.64 -11.79
N ALA A 152 7.14 -9.92 -12.07
CA ALA A 152 7.23 -8.49 -11.86
C ALA A 152 8.01 -7.82 -12.99
N LEU A 153 7.43 -6.77 -13.55
CA LEU A 153 8.01 -5.95 -14.60
C LEU A 153 8.11 -4.51 -14.10
N SER A 154 9.20 -3.81 -14.43
CA SER A 154 9.33 -2.37 -14.13
C SER A 154 9.37 -1.56 -15.43
N PRO A 155 8.22 -1.26 -16.04
CA PRO A 155 8.16 -0.57 -17.33
C PRO A 155 8.72 0.85 -17.25
N LYS A 156 8.67 1.45 -16.07
CA LYS A 156 9.19 2.77 -15.75
C LYS A 156 9.82 2.73 -14.38
N LYS A 157 10.95 3.42 -14.21
CA LYS A 157 11.65 3.53 -12.92
C LYS A 157 10.68 3.84 -11.78
N GLY A 158 10.64 2.97 -10.78
CA GLY A 158 9.82 3.11 -9.58
C GLY A 158 8.36 2.76 -9.76
N ILE A 159 7.96 2.19 -10.90
CA ILE A 159 6.64 1.58 -11.13
C ILE A 159 6.87 0.10 -11.39
N TRP A 160 6.04 -0.74 -10.78
CA TRP A 160 6.08 -2.18 -10.93
C TRP A 160 4.69 -2.68 -11.35
N GLU A 161 4.66 -3.48 -12.41
CA GLU A 161 3.51 -4.28 -12.84
C GLU A 161 3.75 -5.71 -12.35
N LEU A 162 2.80 -6.24 -11.59
CA LEU A 162 2.91 -7.50 -10.87
C LEU A 162 1.82 -8.46 -11.32
N ARG A 163 2.17 -9.74 -11.39
CA ARG A 163 1.22 -10.83 -11.68
C ARG A 163 1.46 -11.99 -10.75
N GLY A 164 0.40 -12.75 -10.49
CA GLY A 164 0.47 -13.99 -9.75
C GLY A 164 -0.89 -14.41 -9.25
N GLU A 165 -0.92 -15.02 -8.07
CA GLU A 165 -2.10 -15.72 -7.55
C GLU A 165 -2.49 -15.23 -6.16
N ILE A 166 -3.79 -15.33 -5.85
CA ILE A 166 -4.37 -15.13 -4.53
C ILE A 166 -4.70 -16.51 -3.97
N TYR A 167 -4.17 -16.84 -2.80
CA TYR A 167 -4.27 -18.16 -2.19
C TYR A 167 -4.71 -18.06 -0.73
N ASN A 168 -5.37 -19.11 -0.22
CA ASN A 168 -5.81 -19.18 1.16
C ASN A 168 -4.59 -19.40 2.07
N ALA A 169 -4.41 -18.55 3.09
CA ALA A 169 -3.24 -18.64 3.96
C ALA A 169 -3.18 -19.95 4.76
N ASP A 170 -4.32 -20.54 5.09
CA ASP A 170 -4.43 -21.78 5.86
C ASP A 170 -4.32 -23.03 4.96
N ASP A 171 -4.72 -22.92 3.69
CA ASP A 171 -4.56 -23.95 2.65
C ASP A 171 -4.00 -23.35 1.35
N PRO A 172 -2.67 -23.30 1.17
CA PRO A 172 -2.08 -22.63 0.02
C PRO A 172 -2.36 -23.25 -1.36
N GLU A 173 -3.00 -24.42 -1.40
CA GLU A 173 -3.47 -25.06 -2.63
C GLU A 173 -4.91 -24.61 -2.99
N ASP A 174 -5.63 -24.00 -2.04
CA ASP A 174 -6.91 -23.32 -2.29
C ASP A 174 -6.63 -21.95 -2.90
N ILE A 175 -6.73 -21.89 -4.23
CA ILE A 175 -6.47 -20.70 -5.04
C ILE A 175 -7.80 -19.98 -5.30
N PHE A 176 -7.89 -18.72 -4.86
CA PHE A 176 -9.00 -17.84 -5.19
C PHE A 176 -9.00 -17.45 -6.67
N GLY A 177 -7.82 -17.14 -7.21
CA GLY A 177 -7.70 -16.65 -8.57
C GLY A 177 -6.34 -16.03 -8.87
N THR A 178 -6.24 -15.45 -10.06
CA THR A 178 -5.04 -14.69 -10.47
C THR A 178 -5.24 -13.20 -10.30
N PHE A 179 -4.16 -12.42 -10.28
CA PHE A 179 -4.24 -10.96 -10.25
C PHE A 179 -3.26 -10.29 -11.19
N ASN A 180 -3.62 -9.06 -11.58
CA ASN A 180 -2.69 -8.06 -12.10
C ASN A 180 -2.71 -6.87 -11.12
N ALA A 181 -1.53 -6.35 -10.76
CA ALA A 181 -1.43 -5.19 -9.88
C ALA A 181 -0.37 -4.20 -10.35
N THR A 182 -0.61 -2.91 -10.13
CA THR A 182 0.38 -1.85 -10.31
C THR A 182 0.70 -1.24 -8.96
N ILE A 183 2.00 -1.15 -8.66
CA ILE A 183 2.50 -0.49 -7.45
C ILE A 183 3.58 0.52 -7.81
N LYS A 184 3.78 1.48 -6.92
CA LYS A 184 4.80 2.51 -7.07
C LYS A 184 5.74 2.53 -5.87
N GLU A 185 7.03 2.63 -6.11
CA GLU A 185 8.02 2.85 -5.06
C GLU A 185 7.75 4.16 -4.30
N ALA A 186 7.87 4.09 -2.99
CA ALA A 186 7.65 5.19 -2.08
C ALA A 186 8.64 5.16 -0.92
N MET A 187 8.58 6.21 -0.10
CA MET A 187 9.34 6.33 1.14
C MET A 187 8.37 6.52 2.31
N TRP A 188 8.49 5.67 3.32
CA TRP A 188 7.81 5.86 4.60
C TRP A 188 8.84 6.18 5.67
N GLY A 189 8.90 7.46 6.05
CA GLY A 189 10.02 8.00 6.83
C GLY A 189 11.33 7.80 6.08
N LYS A 190 12.27 7.02 6.65
CA LYS A 190 13.58 6.71 6.05
C LYS A 190 13.64 5.33 5.36
N LYS A 191 12.51 4.61 5.30
CA LYS A 191 12.45 3.25 4.73
C LYS A 191 11.81 3.28 3.35
N ARG A 192 12.40 2.56 2.41
CA ARG A 192 11.77 2.27 1.11
C ARG A 192 10.56 1.38 1.32
N THR A 193 9.51 1.64 0.56
CA THR A 193 8.27 0.87 0.58
C THR A 193 7.55 1.04 -0.78
N TYR A 194 6.31 0.61 -0.84
CA TYR A 194 5.45 0.75 -2.02
C TYR A 194 4.15 1.42 -1.63
N VAL A 195 3.45 1.97 -2.62
CA VAL A 195 2.05 2.34 -2.55
C VAL A 195 1.29 1.65 -3.67
N MET A 196 0.04 1.31 -3.40
CA MET A 196 -0.88 0.73 -4.36
C MET A 196 -1.26 1.77 -5.42
N VAL A 197 -1.43 1.31 -6.66
CA VAL A 197 -2.00 2.10 -7.75
C VAL A 197 -3.25 1.42 -8.28
N SER A 198 -3.17 0.12 -8.55
CA SER A 198 -4.33 -0.67 -8.94
C SER A 198 -4.12 -2.16 -8.68
N MET A 199 -5.22 -2.90 -8.55
CA MET A 199 -5.27 -4.35 -8.55
C MET A 199 -6.57 -4.80 -9.18
N THR A 200 -6.51 -5.84 -10.00
CA THR A 200 -7.69 -6.53 -10.52
C THR A 200 -7.46 -8.03 -10.42
N SER A 201 -8.48 -8.77 -10.02
CA SER A 201 -8.44 -10.21 -9.82
C SER A 201 -9.40 -10.93 -10.76
N GLU A 202 -9.00 -12.12 -11.19
CA GLU A 202 -9.86 -13.02 -11.95
C GLU A 202 -10.10 -14.28 -11.10
N TYR A 203 -11.34 -14.44 -10.63
CA TYR A 203 -11.74 -15.61 -9.86
C TYR A 203 -11.59 -16.87 -10.70
N SER A 204 -10.86 -17.84 -10.17
CA SER A 204 -10.78 -19.16 -10.76
C SER A 204 -11.68 -20.09 -9.94
N PRO A 205 -12.85 -20.51 -10.45
CA PRO A 205 -13.63 -21.51 -9.74
C PRO A 205 -12.79 -22.78 -9.58
N SER A 206 -12.74 -23.31 -8.37
CA SER A 206 -12.13 -24.60 -8.07
C SER A 206 -12.74 -25.68 -8.99
N ASN A 207 -11.89 -26.44 -9.68
CA ASN A 207 -12.31 -27.60 -10.49
C ASN A 207 -12.83 -28.75 -9.63
#